data_AF-A0A0G1Y8K7-F1
#
_entry.id   AF-A0A0G1Y8K7-F1
#
_cell.length_a   1.000
_cell.length_b   1.000
_cell.length_c   1.000
_cell.angle_alpha   90.00
_cell.angle_beta   90.00
_cell.angle_gamma   90.00
#
_symmetry.space_group_name_H-M   'P 1'
#
loop_
_entity.id
_entity.type
_entity.pdbx_description
1 polymer ?
#
loop_
_entity_poly.entity_id
_entity_poly.type
_entity_poly.pdbx_seq_one_letter_code
_entity_poly.pdbx_strand_id
1 'polypeptide(L)'
;MGRFIINMLLVIGGFLLIKFRERIADMFGEAYWMRYVGGIYMFVVIIGVLMFFFGLARMTGTTKILMAPIYSVFPKTIEAPAPTF
;
A
#
# COMPACT_ATOMS: atom_id res chain seq x y z
N MET A 1 -3.52 -19.53 9.49
CA MET A 1 -4.50 -18.56 10.01
C MET A 1 -3.91 -17.17 10.28
N GLY A 2 -2.74 -17.03 10.91
CA GLY A 2 -2.17 -15.70 11.25
C GLY A 2 -2.05 -14.70 10.09
N ARG A 3 -1.62 -15.14 8.90
CA ARG A 3 -1.55 -14.28 7.70
C ARG A 3 -2.90 -13.70 7.26
N PHE A 4 -3.98 -14.45 7.43
CA PHE A 4 -5.32 -13.99 7.04
C PHE A 4 -5.81 -12.89 7.98
N ILE A 5 -5.63 -13.07 9.30
CA ILE A 5 -6.01 -12.07 10.32
C ILE A 5 -5.24 -10.76 10.10
N ILE A 6 -3.94 -10.83 9.83
CA ILE A 6 -3.11 -9.65 9.57
C ILE A 6 -3.61 -8.89 8.33
N ASN A 7 -3.92 -9.58 7.24
CA ASN A 7 -4.41 -8.93 6.03
C ASN A 7 -5.80 -8.30 6.26
N MET A 8 -6.66 -8.95 7.04
CA MET A 8 -7.97 -8.42 7.39
C MET A 8 -7.86 -7.15 8.25
N LEU A 9 -6.94 -7.11 9.22
CA LEU A 9 -6.65 -5.89 9.98
C LEU A 9 -6.13 -4.76 9.07
N LEU A 10 -5.41 -5.09 8.01
CA LEU A 10 -4.89 -4.11 7.05
C LEU A 10 -6.01 -3.49 6.21
N VAL A 11 -6.99 -4.30 5.80
CA VAL A 11 -8.22 -3.83 5.12
C VAL A 11 -9.03 -2.94 6.06
N ILE A 12 -9.29 -3.39 7.28
CA ILE A 12 -10.06 -2.63 8.28
C ILE A 12 -9.32 -1.33 8.63
N GLY A 13 -8.01 -1.38 8.83
CA GLY A 13 -7.18 -0.21 9.10
C GLY A 13 -7.21 0.81 7.96
N GLY A 14 -7.09 0.34 6.70
CA GLY A 14 -7.24 1.20 5.53
C GLY A 14 -8.61 1.87 5.45
N PHE A 15 -9.69 1.12 5.74
CA PHE A 15 -11.04 1.68 5.81
C PHE A 15 -11.18 2.72 6.94
N LEU A 16 -10.64 2.44 8.12
CA LEU A 16 -10.69 3.36 9.26
C LEU A 16 -9.91 4.64 8.99
N LEU A 17 -8.76 4.57 8.30
CA LEU A 17 -8.01 5.74 7.85
C LEU A 17 -8.85 6.62 6.93
N ILE A 18 -9.58 6.05 5.97
CA ILE A 18 -10.44 6.81 5.07
C ILE A 18 -11.64 7.40 5.82
N LYS A 19 -12.24 6.63 6.74
CA LYS A 19 -13.41 7.03 7.52
C LYS A 19 -13.10 8.16 8.50
N PHE A 20 -11.97 8.07 9.20
CA PHE A 20 -11.56 9.03 10.22
C PHE A 20 -10.47 10.00 9.73
N ARG A 21 -10.34 10.17 8.41
CA ARG A 21 -9.31 10.97 7.77
C ARG A 21 -9.17 12.39 8.30
N GLU A 22 -10.28 13.02 8.67
CA GLU A 22 -10.30 14.38 9.25
C GLU A 22 -9.65 14.40 10.63
N ARG A 23 -10.10 13.55 11.54
CA ARG A 23 -9.53 13.45 12.89
C ARG A 23 -8.05 13.10 12.86
N ILE A 24 -7.66 12.22 11.94
CA ILE A 24 -6.27 11.82 11.75
C ILE A 24 -5.45 13.00 11.21
N ALA A 25 -5.96 13.70 10.19
CA ALA A 25 -5.31 14.90 9.67
C ALA A 25 -5.11 15.97 10.74
N ASP A 26 -6.13 16.20 11.58
CA ASP A 26 -6.08 17.17 12.67
C ASP A 26 -5.08 16.77 13.77
N MET A 27 -4.93 15.47 14.03
CA MET A 27 -3.97 14.95 15.01
C MET A 27 -2.52 15.00 14.54
N PHE A 28 -2.25 14.69 13.28
CA PHE A 28 -0.89 14.62 12.74
C PHE A 28 -0.38 15.97 12.23
N GLY A 29 -1.27 16.87 11.83
CA GLY A 29 -0.92 18.17 11.27
C GLY A 29 -0.31 18.09 9.86
N GLU A 30 -0.33 19.20 9.12
CA GLU A 30 0.11 19.23 7.73
C GLU A 30 1.62 19.50 7.59
N ALA A 31 2.36 18.58 6.97
CA ALA A 31 3.74 18.82 6.56
C ALA A 31 3.80 19.57 5.21
N TYR A 32 4.83 20.40 5.00
CA TYR A 32 4.95 21.24 3.80
C TYR A 32 4.82 20.46 2.48
N TRP A 33 5.43 19.27 2.40
CA TRP A 33 5.39 18.44 1.19
C TRP A 33 4.03 17.80 0.93
N MET A 34 3.18 17.64 1.95
CA MET A 34 1.85 17.06 1.78
C MET A 34 0.96 17.95 0.92
N ARG A 35 1.24 19.26 0.88
CA ARG A 35 0.54 20.21 0.00
C ARG A 35 0.66 19.86 -1.48
N TYR A 36 1.78 19.27 -1.91
CA TYR A 36 1.96 18.82 -3.31
C TYR A 36 1.03 17.68 -3.69
N VAL A 37 0.51 16.94 -2.72
CA VAL A 37 -0.36 15.77 -2.90
C VAL A 37 -1.83 16.10 -2.58
N GLY A 38 -2.16 17.39 -2.42
CA GLY A 38 -3.51 17.84 -2.05
C GLY A 38 -3.73 17.97 -0.53
N GLY A 39 -2.64 18.12 0.24
CA GLY A 39 -2.65 18.30 1.68
C GLY A 39 -2.73 16.98 2.45
N ILE A 40 -2.68 17.09 3.79
CA ILE A 40 -2.75 15.91 4.66
C ILE A 40 -4.03 15.08 4.47
N TYR A 41 -5.14 15.74 4.14
CA TYR A 41 -6.41 15.07 3.89
C TYR A 41 -6.32 14.06 2.75
N MET A 42 -5.85 14.51 1.58
CA MET A 42 -5.69 13.64 0.41
C MET A 42 -4.60 12.61 0.64
N PHE A 43 -3.54 12.96 1.36
CA PHE A 43 -2.49 12.04 1.72
C PHE A 43 -3.00 10.86 2.57
N VAL A 44 -3.81 11.12 3.60
CA VAL A 44 -4.42 10.07 4.44
C VAL A 44 -5.36 9.19 3.62
N VAL A 45 -6.13 9.77 2.70
CA VAL A 45 -6.99 9.01 1.78
C VAL A 45 -6.17 8.09 0.89
N ILE A 46 -5.08 8.58 0.29
CA ILE A 46 -4.19 7.78 -0.56
C ILE A 46 -3.62 6.59 0.21
N ILE A 47 -3.10 6.81 1.42
CA ILE A 47 -2.60 5.73 2.27
C ILE A 47 -3.71 4.72 2.58
N GLY A 48 -4.89 5.20 3.00
CA GLY A 48 -6.01 4.32 3.34
C GLY A 48 -6.46 3.46 2.17
N VAL A 49 -6.54 4.04 0.96
CA VAL A 49 -6.88 3.32 -0.27
C VAL A 49 -5.81 2.28 -0.62
N LEU A 50 -4.53 2.65 -0.56
CA LEU A 50 -3.44 1.72 -0.82
C LEU A 50 -3.45 0.55 0.15
N MET A 51 -3.63 0.81 1.46
CA MET A 51 -3.75 -0.23 2.46
C MET A 51 -4.95 -1.13 2.21
N PHE A 52 -6.12 -0.56 1.90
CA PHE A 52 -7.32 -1.34 1.63
C PHE A 52 -7.13 -2.29 0.44
N PHE A 53 -6.69 -1.78 -0.71
CA PHE A 53 -6.48 -2.61 -1.90
C PHE A 53 -5.32 -3.60 -1.75
N PHE A 54 -4.27 -3.23 -1.02
CA PHE A 54 -3.16 -4.13 -0.74
C PHE A 54 -3.56 -5.27 0.20
N GLY A 55 -4.36 -4.96 1.23
CA GLY A 55 -4.96 -5.96 2.12
C GLY A 55 -5.83 -6.94 1.34
N LEU A 56 -6.72 -6.43 0.48
CA LEU A 56 -7.55 -7.25 -0.40
C LEU A 56 -6.71 -8.12 -1.34
N ALA A 57 -5.73 -7.54 -2.03
CA ALA A 57 -4.87 -8.26 -2.95
C ALA A 57 -4.03 -9.35 -2.28
N ARG A 58 -3.71 -9.19 -0.99
CA ARG A 58 -3.06 -10.26 -0.19
C ARG A 58 -4.02 -11.34 0.24
N MET A 59 -5.29 -11.02 0.47
CA MET A 59 -6.33 -12.02 0.80
C MET A 59 -6.72 -12.85 -0.43
N THR A 60 -6.80 -12.24 -1.61
CA THR A 60 -7.19 -12.91 -2.86
C THR A 60 -6.01 -13.51 -3.64
N GLY A 61 -4.77 -13.30 -3.17
CA GLY A 61 -3.57 -13.78 -3.85
C GLY A 61 -3.18 -12.98 -5.10
N THR A 62 -3.86 -11.88 -5.41
CA THR A 62 -3.61 -11.04 -6.60
C THR A 62 -2.52 -9.98 -6.38
N THR A 63 -1.76 -10.05 -5.28
CA THR A 63 -0.70 -9.08 -4.94
C THR A 63 0.31 -8.91 -6.08
N LYS A 64 0.66 -9.99 -6.79
CA LYS A 64 1.59 -9.95 -7.92
C LYS A 64 1.09 -9.08 -9.08
N ILE A 65 -0.22 -9.06 -9.32
CA ILE A 65 -0.85 -8.27 -10.39
C ILE A 65 -0.86 -6.80 -9.97
N LEU A 66 -1.27 -6.51 -8.73
CA LEU A 66 -1.31 -5.15 -8.19
C LEU A 66 0.08 -4.50 -8.17
N MET A 67 1.12 -5.28 -7.89
CA MET A 67 2.51 -4.82 -7.88
C MET A 67 3.22 -4.95 -9.24
N ALA A 68 2.55 -5.44 -10.29
CA ALA A 68 3.17 -5.63 -11.60
C ALA A 68 3.76 -4.32 -12.21
N PRO A 69 3.09 -3.16 -12.13
CA PRO A 69 3.68 -1.91 -12.61
C PRO A 69 4.96 -1.55 -11.87
N ILE A 70 4.99 -1.79 -10.55
CA ILE A 70 6.17 -1.53 -9.72
C ILE A 70 7.31 -2.47 -10.16
N TYR A 71 7.05 -3.78 -10.27
CA TYR A 71 8.06 -4.75 -10.71
C TYR A 71 8.54 -4.55 -12.15
N SER A 72 7.75 -3.88 -13.00
CA SER A 72 8.18 -3.58 -14.38
C SER A 72 9.28 -2.52 -14.45
N VAL A 73 9.36 -1.65 -13.45
CA VAL A 73 10.38 -0.58 -13.37
C VAL A 73 11.67 -1.08 -12.72
N PHE A 74 11.61 -2.13 -11.90
CA PHE A 74 12.80 -2.73 -11.31
C PHE A 74 13.52 -3.64 -12.32
N PRO A 75 14.83 -3.45 -12.54
CA PRO A 75 15.58 -4.35 -13.42
C PRO A 75 15.54 -5.76 -12.83
N LYS A 76 15.07 -6.72 -13.63
CA LYS A 76 15.19 -8.13 -13.29
C LYS A 76 16.68 -8.47 -13.31
N THR A 77 17.27 -8.81 -12.17
CA THR A 77 18.59 -9.41 -12.14
C THR A 77 18.50 -10.69 -12.96
N ILE A 78 19.04 -10.67 -14.18
CA ILE A 78 19.16 -11.87 -15.00
C ILE A 78 20.26 -12.68 -14.34
N GLU A 79 19.88 -13.67 -13.53
CA GLU A 79 20.82 -14.65 -13.02
C GLU A 79 21.32 -15.43 -14.24
N ALA A 80 22.61 -15.29 -14.57
CA ALA A 80 23.21 -16.03 -15.67
C ALA A 80 23.00 -17.52 -15.39
N PRO A 81 22.58 -18.32 -16.39
CA PRO A 81 22.41 -19.76 -16.20
C PRO A 81 23.72 -20.35 -15.67
N ALA A 82 23.61 -21.18 -14.62
CA ALA A 82 24.76 -21.82 -14.00
C ALA A 82 25.60 -22.52 -15.08
N PRO A 83 26.94 -22.36 -15.07
CA PRO A 83 27.77 -22.98 -16.08
C PRO A 83 27.59 -24.50 -16.03
N THR A 84 27.09 -25.05 -17.14
CA THR A 84 27.06 -26.49 -17.37
C THR A 84 28.48 -26.93 -17.68
N PHE A 85 29.23 -27.28 -16.64
CA PHE A 85 30.44 -28.11 -16.76
C PHE A 85 30.05 -29.57 -16.56
#